data_AF-A0A9P4G6W2-F1
#
_entry.id   AF-A0A9P4G6W2-F1
#
_cell.length_a   1.000
_cell.length_b   1.000
_cell.length_c   1.000
_cell.angle_alpha   90.00
_cell.angle_beta   90.00
_cell.angle_gamma   90.00
#
_symmetry.space_group_name_H-M   'P 1'
#
loop_
_entity.id
_entity.type
_entity.pdbx_description
1 polymer ?
#
loop_
_entity_poly.entity_id
_entity_poly.type
_entity_poly.pdbx_seq_one_letter_code
_entity_poly.pdbx_strand_id
1 'polypeptide(L)'
;MEQDHRWKSHERQYTLTDSTFTKSELPEEALPISQATRQRVYPRWSRERLQNEAATLKFIASNTSIPVPKFLGLYEEDGLLHLKTERATGIPLDDLASDTATKHVADCLESSILPRLRELRHHTTGSVDATLPLIPPSRITCNDKRPNWSRKTSCNTDFVFCHNDLSQHNIFVDPDTFKITAIIDWEFAGYFTEEFEYPLWETSYKDRGQDYLQTDCLISFLDDTGSAPVVRGL
;
A
#
# COMPACT_ATOMS: atom_id res chain seq x y z
N MET A 1 5.65 -30.09 -12.44
CA MET A 1 6.57 -28.95 -12.48
C MET A 1 5.75 -27.73 -12.18
N GLU A 2 5.95 -27.10 -11.02
CA GLU A 2 5.33 -25.81 -10.67
C GLU A 2 5.78 -24.81 -11.76
N GLN A 3 4.82 -24.15 -12.43
CA GLN A 3 5.14 -23.14 -13.44
C GLN A 3 5.36 -21.80 -12.73
N ASP A 4 6.61 -21.37 -12.66
CA ASP A 4 6.95 -20.06 -12.14
C ASP A 4 6.64 -18.98 -13.20
N HIS A 5 5.65 -18.14 -12.92
CA HIS A 5 5.40 -16.96 -13.72
C HIS A 5 6.21 -15.78 -13.18
N ARG A 6 7.10 -15.22 -14.00
CA ARG A 6 7.99 -14.12 -13.61
C ARG A 6 7.79 -12.91 -14.50
N TRP A 7 7.66 -11.73 -13.90
CA TRP A 7 7.56 -10.46 -14.62
C TRP A 7 8.20 -9.34 -13.80
N LYS A 8 8.33 -8.16 -14.41
CA LYS A 8 8.94 -6.98 -13.78
C LYS A 8 8.08 -5.75 -14.03
N SER A 9 8.02 -4.87 -13.04
CA SER A 9 7.60 -3.47 -13.22
C SER A 9 8.85 -2.59 -13.34
N HIS A 10 8.64 -1.28 -13.35
CA HIS A 10 9.72 -0.31 -13.27
C HIS A 10 10.35 -0.21 -11.87
N GLU A 11 9.78 -0.88 -10.85
CA GLU A 11 10.26 -0.81 -9.47
C GLU A 11 10.56 -2.16 -8.81
N ARG A 12 10.01 -3.26 -9.33
CA ARG A 12 10.07 -4.58 -8.69
C ARG A 12 10.18 -5.70 -9.72
N GLN A 13 10.71 -6.84 -9.27
CA GLN A 13 10.48 -8.12 -9.93
C GLN A 13 9.52 -8.98 -9.11
N TYR A 14 8.75 -9.80 -9.82
CA TYR A 14 7.71 -10.62 -9.25
C TYR A 14 7.89 -12.07 -9.69
N THR A 15 7.60 -13.00 -8.80
CA THR A 15 7.53 -14.43 -9.09
C THR A 15 6.25 -14.97 -8.47
N LEU A 16 5.39 -15.56 -9.28
CA LEU A 16 4.13 -16.18 -8.88
C LEU A 16 4.19 -17.67 -9.17
N THR A 17 3.83 -18.47 -8.17
CA THR A 17 3.70 -19.93 -8.28
C THR A 17 2.25 -20.34 -8.02
N ASP A 18 1.97 -21.64 -7.96
CA ASP A 18 0.65 -22.14 -7.61
C ASP A 18 0.26 -21.77 -6.16
N SER A 19 1.26 -21.63 -5.28
CA SER A 19 1.04 -21.45 -3.83
C SER A 19 1.62 -20.15 -3.27
N THR A 20 2.57 -19.50 -3.95
CA THR A 20 3.29 -18.34 -3.39
C THR A 20 3.38 -17.18 -4.35
N PHE A 21 3.55 -15.98 -3.78
CA PHE A 21 3.89 -14.77 -4.48
C PHE A 21 5.14 -14.16 -3.84
N THR A 22 6.12 -13.78 -4.67
CA THR A 22 7.36 -13.14 -4.23
C THR A 22 7.54 -11.82 -4.97
N LYS A 23 7.75 -10.75 -4.21
CA LYS A 23 8.10 -9.40 -4.69
C LYS A 23 9.52 -9.10 -4.22
N SER A 24 10.36 -8.56 -5.09
CA SER A 24 11.71 -8.17 -4.68
C SER A 24 12.18 -6.90 -5.37
N GLU A 25 13.30 -6.37 -4.88
CA GLU A 25 14.03 -5.27 -5.52
C GLU A 25 14.44 -5.65 -6.96
N LEU A 26 14.63 -4.64 -7.81
CA LEU A 26 15.19 -4.83 -9.14
C LEU A 26 16.72 -4.89 -9.07
N PRO A 27 17.37 -5.82 -9.81
CA PRO A 27 18.81 -5.75 -10.01
C PRO A 27 19.18 -4.51 -10.85
N GLU A 28 20.42 -4.03 -10.71
CA GLU A 28 20.87 -2.76 -11.29
C GLU A 28 20.76 -2.71 -12.82
N GLU A 29 20.93 -3.84 -13.50
CA GLU A 29 20.77 -3.98 -14.95
C GLU A 29 19.31 -3.94 -15.42
N ALA A 30 18.35 -4.18 -14.52
CA ALA A 30 16.93 -4.12 -14.83
C ALA A 30 16.28 -2.76 -14.50
N LEU A 31 17.04 -1.83 -13.92
CA LEU A 31 16.54 -0.50 -13.61
C LEU A 31 16.23 0.30 -14.89
N PRO A 32 15.10 1.03 -14.92
CA PRO A 32 14.77 1.86 -16.06
C PRO A 32 15.77 3.00 -16.23
N ILE A 33 16.01 3.41 -17.48
CA ILE A 33 16.88 4.53 -17.82
C ILE A 33 16.01 5.73 -18.18
N SER A 34 16.23 6.86 -17.51
CA SER A 34 15.57 8.12 -17.83
C SER A 34 15.90 8.57 -19.25
N GLN A 35 14.88 8.87 -20.06
CA GLN A 35 15.09 9.40 -21.41
C GLN A 35 15.75 10.78 -21.39
N ALA A 36 15.47 11.58 -20.36
CA ALA A 36 15.98 12.95 -20.24
C ALA A 36 17.42 13.01 -19.74
N THR A 37 17.76 12.24 -18.70
CA THR A 37 19.09 12.32 -18.05
C THR A 37 20.02 11.19 -18.45
N ARG A 38 19.51 10.14 -19.10
CA ARG A 38 20.24 8.90 -19.45
C ARG A 38 20.84 8.18 -18.24
N GLN A 39 20.37 8.50 -17.03
CA GLN A 39 20.76 7.85 -15.79
C GLN A 39 19.74 6.78 -15.39
N ARG A 40 20.19 5.79 -14.62
CA ARG A 40 19.31 4.81 -13.97
C ARG A 40 18.36 5.52 -13.01
N VAL A 41 17.10 5.12 -13.04
CA VAL A 41 16.07 5.62 -12.13
C VAL A 41 15.89 4.57 -11.04
N TYR A 42 16.24 4.95 -9.81
CA TYR A 42 16.11 4.09 -8.65
C TYR A 42 14.72 4.28 -8.01
N PRO A 43 13.98 3.20 -7.75
CA PRO A 43 12.71 3.28 -7.03
C PRO A 43 12.94 3.84 -5.64
N ARG A 44 12.15 4.84 -5.26
CA ARG A 44 12.28 5.43 -3.92
C ARG A 44 11.90 4.43 -2.85
N TRP A 45 12.70 4.41 -1.77
CA TRP A 45 12.51 3.54 -0.62
C TRP A 45 12.27 2.08 -1.04
N SER A 46 13.01 1.60 -2.04
CA SER A 46 12.78 0.29 -2.65
C SER A 46 12.75 -0.82 -1.59
N ARG A 47 13.79 -0.83 -0.75
CA ARG A 47 13.98 -1.78 0.33
C ARG A 47 12.99 -1.53 1.47
N GLU A 48 12.87 -0.28 1.90
CA GLU A 48 12.06 0.10 3.06
C GLU A 48 10.57 -0.15 2.81
N ARG A 49 10.09 -0.01 1.57
CA ARG A 49 8.71 -0.38 1.20
C ARG A 49 8.44 -1.88 1.32
N LEU A 50 9.39 -2.74 0.94
CA LEU A 50 9.26 -4.19 1.15
C LEU A 50 9.30 -4.55 2.63
N GLN A 51 10.15 -3.88 3.41
CA GLN A 51 10.18 -4.03 4.87
C GLN A 51 8.85 -3.58 5.51
N ASN A 52 8.31 -2.46 5.03
CA ASN A 52 7.03 -1.93 5.50
C ASN A 52 5.86 -2.87 5.18
N GLU A 53 5.82 -3.42 3.96
CA GLU A 53 4.82 -4.40 3.56
C GLU A 53 4.91 -5.66 4.44
N ALA A 54 6.11 -6.18 4.68
CA ALA A 54 6.34 -7.33 5.56
C ALA A 54 5.88 -7.09 7.01
N ALA A 55 6.21 -5.92 7.57
CA ALA A 55 5.80 -5.54 8.91
C ALA A 55 4.28 -5.38 9.01
N THR A 56 3.67 -4.75 7.99
CA THR A 56 2.23 -4.53 7.93
C THR A 56 1.44 -5.83 7.82
N LEU A 57 1.86 -6.76 6.95
CA LEU A 57 1.19 -8.07 6.81
C LEU A 57 1.14 -8.81 8.15
N LYS A 58 2.25 -8.85 8.90
CA LYS A 58 2.30 -9.45 10.24
C LYS A 58 1.39 -8.72 11.22
N PHE A 59 1.43 -7.39 11.21
CA PHE A 59 0.66 -6.54 12.11
C PHE A 59 -0.85 -6.70 11.89
N ILE A 60 -1.32 -6.58 10.66
CA ILE A 60 -2.75 -6.70 10.31
C ILE A 60 -3.27 -8.10 10.61
N ALA A 61 -2.53 -9.15 10.26
CA ALA A 61 -2.91 -10.53 10.54
C ALA A 61 -3.01 -10.83 12.05
N SER A 62 -2.20 -10.16 12.88
CA SER A 62 -2.18 -10.39 14.33
C SER A 62 -3.20 -9.53 15.10
N ASN A 63 -3.64 -8.40 14.53
CA ASN A 63 -4.47 -7.41 15.23
C ASN A 63 -5.89 -7.29 14.67
N THR A 64 -6.19 -7.94 13.55
CA THR A 64 -7.48 -7.83 12.86
C THR A 64 -7.88 -9.16 12.24
N SER A 65 -9.13 -9.22 11.76
CA SER A 65 -9.62 -10.30 10.88
C SER A 65 -9.59 -9.92 9.40
N ILE A 66 -8.91 -8.83 9.03
CA ILE A 66 -8.81 -8.39 7.64
C ILE A 66 -8.03 -9.44 6.88
N PRO A 67 -8.55 -9.95 5.76
CA PRO A 67 -7.88 -10.99 5.01
C PRO A 67 -6.65 -10.40 4.30
N VAL A 68 -5.47 -10.88 4.67
CA VAL A 68 -4.19 -10.53 4.03
C VAL A 68 -3.43 -11.80 3.67
N PRO A 69 -2.59 -11.79 2.63
CA PRO A 69 -1.72 -12.92 2.32
C PRO A 69 -0.84 -13.28 3.51
N LYS A 70 -0.72 -14.57 3.80
CA LYS A 70 0.16 -15.02 4.88
C LYS A 70 1.60 -14.67 4.56
N PHE A 71 2.26 -13.97 5.47
CA PHE A 71 3.70 -13.73 5.41
C PHE A 71 4.47 -15.06 5.51
N LEU A 72 5.36 -15.32 4.54
CA LEU A 72 6.21 -16.52 4.53
C LEU A 72 7.68 -16.18 4.80
N GLY A 73 8.17 -15.02 4.35
CA GLY A 73 9.55 -14.63 4.61
C GLY A 73 9.93 -13.27 4.04
N LEU A 74 10.93 -12.66 4.66
CA LEU A 74 11.66 -11.50 4.16
C LEU A 74 13.15 -11.87 4.22
N TYR A 75 13.81 -11.97 3.08
CA TYR A 75 15.18 -12.49 2.98
C TYR A 75 15.97 -11.77 1.89
N GLU A 76 17.30 -11.80 2.01
CA GLU A 76 18.19 -11.30 0.98
C GLU A 76 18.70 -12.46 0.10
N GLU A 77 18.69 -12.24 -1.20
CA GLU A 77 19.26 -13.14 -2.22
C GLU A 77 19.98 -12.26 -3.25
N ASP A 78 21.24 -12.57 -3.54
CA ASP A 78 22.10 -11.78 -4.44
C ASP A 78 22.14 -10.26 -4.13
N GLY A 79 22.02 -9.90 -2.84
CA GLY A 79 22.03 -8.51 -2.36
C GLY A 79 20.71 -7.76 -2.55
N LEU A 80 19.68 -8.40 -3.10
CA LEU A 80 18.33 -7.85 -3.26
C LEU A 80 17.44 -8.33 -2.12
N LEU A 81 16.54 -7.48 -1.63
CA LEU A 81 15.54 -7.88 -0.64
C LEU A 81 14.30 -8.51 -1.32
N HIS A 82 13.87 -9.67 -0.81
CA HIS A 82 12.71 -10.44 -1.29
C HIS A 82 11.67 -10.59 -0.18
N LEU A 83 10.43 -10.21 -0.47
CA LEU A 83 9.25 -10.50 0.34
C LEU A 83 8.48 -11.65 -0.31
N LYS A 84 8.25 -12.74 0.45
CA LYS A 84 7.47 -13.90 0.02
C LYS A 84 6.22 -14.06 0.88
N THR A 85 5.09 -14.28 0.23
CA THR A 85 3.78 -14.53 0.83
C THR A 85 3.10 -15.75 0.21
N GLU A 86 2.04 -16.25 0.85
CA GLU A 86 1.07 -17.09 0.16
C GLU A 86 0.43 -16.32 -1.00
N ARG A 87 0.06 -17.04 -2.06
CA ARG A 87 -0.68 -16.45 -3.17
C ARG A 87 -2.09 -16.07 -2.71
N ALA A 88 -2.51 -14.84 -2.99
CA ALA A 88 -3.88 -14.40 -2.78
C ALA A 88 -4.86 -15.23 -3.63
N THR A 89 -5.96 -15.66 -3.03
CA THR A 89 -7.02 -16.45 -3.70
C THR A 89 -8.12 -15.54 -4.22
N GLY A 90 -8.86 -16.01 -5.22
CA GLY A 90 -9.88 -15.21 -5.90
C GLY A 90 -9.31 -14.45 -7.10
N ILE A 91 -10.03 -13.43 -7.53
CA ILE A 91 -9.65 -12.56 -8.65
C ILE A 91 -9.60 -11.10 -8.21
N PRO A 92 -8.69 -10.28 -8.76
CA PRO A 92 -8.70 -8.84 -8.51
C PRO A 92 -10.05 -8.23 -8.89
N LEU A 93 -10.56 -7.30 -8.09
CA LEU A 93 -11.82 -6.62 -8.36
C LEU A 93 -11.80 -5.88 -9.72
N ASP A 94 -10.66 -5.31 -10.09
CA ASP A 94 -10.49 -4.60 -11.37
C ASP A 94 -10.66 -5.54 -12.58
N ASP A 95 -10.34 -6.84 -12.42
CA ASP A 95 -10.48 -7.85 -13.47
C ASP A 95 -11.93 -8.33 -13.65
N LEU A 96 -12.79 -8.14 -12.64
CA LEU A 96 -14.23 -8.42 -12.76
C LEU A 96 -14.94 -7.40 -13.65
N ALA A 97 -14.44 -6.16 -13.71
CA ALA A 97 -15.03 -5.05 -14.46
C ALA A 97 -16.57 -4.94 -14.28
N SER A 98 -17.04 -5.02 -13.03
CA SER A 98 -18.46 -5.09 -12.68
C SER A 98 -18.84 -4.08 -11.62
N ASP A 99 -19.73 -3.14 -11.96
CA ASP A 99 -20.25 -2.14 -11.04
C ASP A 99 -20.96 -2.77 -9.83
N THR A 100 -21.59 -3.93 -10.02
CA THR A 100 -22.25 -4.65 -8.93
C THR A 100 -21.24 -5.18 -7.93
N ALA A 101 -20.14 -5.78 -8.42
CA ALA A 101 -19.05 -6.25 -7.57
C ALA A 101 -18.38 -5.05 -6.86
N THR A 102 -18.11 -3.97 -7.59
CA THR A 102 -17.51 -2.75 -7.05
C THR A 102 -18.34 -2.18 -5.90
N LYS A 103 -19.66 -2.07 -6.10
CA LYS A 103 -20.57 -1.58 -5.05
C LYS A 103 -20.60 -2.51 -3.84
N HIS A 104 -20.70 -3.82 -4.05
CA HIS A 104 -20.70 -4.79 -2.95
C HIS A 104 -19.40 -4.73 -2.13
N VAL A 105 -18.25 -4.63 -2.80
CA VAL A 105 -16.95 -4.48 -2.14
C VAL A 105 -16.85 -3.15 -1.39
N ALA A 106 -17.30 -2.04 -1.99
CA ALA A 106 -17.33 -0.74 -1.34
C ALA A 106 -18.16 -0.78 -0.04
N ASP A 107 -19.35 -1.36 -0.08
CA ASP A 107 -20.21 -1.54 1.09
C ASP A 107 -19.51 -2.39 2.18
N CYS A 108 -18.78 -3.45 1.77
CA CYS A 108 -18.01 -4.28 2.70
C CYS A 108 -16.83 -3.53 3.32
N LEU A 109 -16.10 -2.74 2.53
CA LEU A 109 -14.99 -1.93 3.01
C LEU A 109 -15.47 -0.89 4.04
N GLU A 110 -16.51 -0.12 3.72
CA GLU A 110 -17.05 0.93 4.58
C GLU A 110 -17.69 0.38 5.86
N SER A 111 -18.40 -0.75 5.77
CA SER A 111 -19.09 -1.32 6.93
C SER A 111 -18.18 -2.11 7.88
N SER A 112 -17.07 -2.67 7.38
CA SER A 112 -16.32 -3.69 8.14
C SER A 112 -14.81 -3.47 8.18
N ILE A 113 -14.16 -3.12 7.06
CA ILE A 113 -12.69 -3.08 6.97
C ILE A 113 -12.16 -1.71 7.42
N LEU A 114 -12.68 -0.62 6.87
CA LEU A 114 -12.22 0.74 7.18
C LEU A 114 -12.45 1.12 8.65
N PRO A 115 -13.60 0.81 9.28
CA PRO A 115 -13.76 1.02 10.71
C PRO A 115 -12.70 0.29 11.53
N ARG A 116 -12.37 -0.96 11.17
CA ARG A 116 -11.36 -1.74 11.89
C ARG A 116 -9.95 -1.18 11.71
N LEU A 117 -9.60 -0.67 10.54
CA LEU A 117 -8.34 0.03 10.32
C LEU A 117 -8.27 1.35 11.13
N ARG A 118 -9.39 2.10 11.20
CA ARG A 118 -9.51 3.34 11.98
C ARG A 118 -9.40 3.15 13.49
N GLU A 119 -9.68 1.95 13.99
CA GLU A 119 -9.46 1.58 15.40
C GLU A 119 -7.98 1.38 15.75
N LEU A 120 -7.14 1.06 14.76
CA LEU A 120 -5.69 0.94 14.95
C LEU A 120 -5.10 2.34 14.97
N ARG A 121 -4.89 2.88 16.18
CA ARG A 121 -4.43 4.25 16.37
C ARG A 121 -3.02 4.36 16.91
N HIS A 122 -2.35 5.46 16.57
CA HIS A 122 -0.99 5.74 17.03
C HIS A 122 -0.75 7.25 17.23
N HIS A 123 0.27 7.57 18.03
CA HIS A 123 0.66 8.96 18.31
C HIS A 123 1.58 9.55 17.25
N THR A 124 2.22 8.72 16.43
CA THR A 124 3.23 9.14 15.45
C THR A 124 2.89 8.60 14.06
N THR A 125 3.05 9.42 13.03
CA THR A 125 2.82 9.01 11.64
C THR A 125 3.87 8.02 11.12
N GLY A 126 3.48 7.23 10.11
CA GLY A 126 4.34 6.32 9.37
C GLY A 126 4.16 4.85 9.72
N SER A 127 5.14 4.02 9.33
CA SER A 127 5.08 2.57 9.45
C SER A 127 4.88 2.08 10.89
N VAL A 128 4.24 0.90 11.02
CA VAL A 128 4.23 0.08 12.26
C VAL A 128 5.64 -0.32 12.69
N ASP A 129 6.59 -0.39 11.76
CA ASP A 129 8.01 -0.46 12.07
C ASP A 129 8.55 0.96 12.24
N ALA A 130 8.73 1.36 13.51
CA ALA A 130 9.22 2.69 13.86
C ALA A 130 10.67 2.95 13.41
N THR A 131 11.42 1.91 13.02
CA THR A 131 12.80 2.04 12.52
C THR A 131 12.87 2.51 11.07
N LEU A 132 11.80 2.32 10.30
CA LEU A 132 11.73 2.74 8.91
C LEU A 132 11.58 4.27 8.80
N PRO A 133 12.00 4.90 7.68
CA PRO A 133 11.65 6.29 7.42
C PRO A 133 10.13 6.46 7.23
N LEU A 134 9.65 7.71 7.27
CA LEU A 134 8.29 7.98 6.80
C LEU A 134 8.26 7.76 5.28
N ILE A 135 7.44 6.82 4.82
CA ILE A 135 7.21 6.53 3.40
C ILE A 135 5.84 7.14 3.04
N PRO A 136 5.80 8.27 2.32
CA PRO A 136 4.53 8.85 1.90
C PRO A 136 3.88 8.02 0.80
N PRO A 137 2.53 8.06 0.67
CA PRO A 137 1.82 7.41 -0.42
C PRO A 137 2.30 7.82 -1.81
N SER A 138 2.13 6.93 -2.79
CA SER A 138 2.51 7.19 -4.19
C SER A 138 1.97 8.52 -4.71
N ARG A 139 0.73 8.88 -4.38
CA ARG A 139 0.08 10.14 -4.79
C ARG A 139 0.71 11.43 -4.23
N ILE A 140 1.51 11.34 -3.16
CA ILE A 140 2.36 12.44 -2.69
C ILE A 140 3.66 12.41 -3.49
N THR A 141 4.27 11.23 -3.55
CA THR A 141 5.61 11.11 -4.15
C THR A 141 5.60 11.26 -5.68
N CYS A 142 4.45 11.23 -6.34
CA CYS A 142 4.31 11.56 -7.76
C CYS A 142 4.58 13.05 -8.03
N ASN A 143 4.20 13.93 -7.09
CA ASN A 143 4.33 15.39 -7.20
C ASN A 143 5.57 15.92 -6.48
N ASP A 144 5.90 15.35 -5.32
CA ASP A 144 7.06 15.76 -4.53
C ASP A 144 8.10 14.63 -4.45
N LYS A 145 9.30 14.91 -4.96
CA LYS A 145 10.38 13.93 -5.13
C LYS A 145 11.43 14.03 -4.03
N ARG A 146 11.20 14.80 -2.96
CA ARG A 146 12.18 14.96 -1.88
C ARG A 146 12.57 13.61 -1.26
N PRO A 147 13.83 13.44 -0.85
CA PRO A 147 14.35 12.14 -0.42
C PRO A 147 13.96 11.75 1.01
N ASN A 148 13.48 12.70 1.82
CA ASN A 148 13.18 12.48 3.24
C ASN A 148 11.91 13.22 3.66
N TRP A 149 11.15 12.61 4.56
CA TRP A 149 9.94 13.17 5.16
C TRP A 149 10.00 13.01 6.68
N SER A 150 9.61 14.05 7.40
CA SER A 150 9.58 14.04 8.86
C SER A 150 8.31 13.37 9.36
N ARG A 151 8.45 12.50 10.37
CA ARG A 151 7.29 11.96 11.10
C ARG A 151 6.65 13.08 11.92
N LYS A 152 5.32 13.02 12.06
CA LYS A 152 4.55 13.90 12.94
C LYS A 152 4.14 13.15 14.18
N THR A 153 4.11 13.84 15.32
CA THR A 153 3.60 13.29 16.57
C THR A 153 2.44 14.15 17.06
N SER A 154 1.40 13.51 17.60
CA SER A 154 0.31 14.15 18.31
C SER A 154 0.32 13.75 19.78
N CYS A 155 -0.14 14.66 20.65
CA CYS A 155 -0.40 14.35 22.06
C CYS A 155 -1.59 13.38 22.23
N ASN A 156 -2.44 13.25 21.22
CA ASN A 156 -3.54 12.30 21.15
C ASN A 156 -3.21 11.16 20.17
N THR A 157 -4.00 10.09 20.17
CA THR A 157 -3.93 9.00 19.18
C THR A 157 -4.71 9.37 17.91
N ASP A 158 -4.33 10.49 17.30
CA ASP A 158 -5.06 11.09 16.18
C ASP A 158 -4.82 10.37 14.84
N PHE A 159 -3.75 9.58 14.74
CA PHE A 159 -3.42 8.88 13.51
C PHE A 159 -4.04 7.49 13.50
N VAL A 160 -4.77 7.22 12.43
CA VAL A 160 -5.41 5.94 12.11
C VAL A 160 -4.53 5.16 11.14
N PHE A 161 -4.73 3.84 11.07
CA PHE A 161 -4.01 3.03 10.09
C PHE A 161 -4.65 3.13 8.71
N CYS A 162 -3.85 3.47 7.71
CA CYS A 162 -4.24 3.57 6.31
C CYS A 162 -3.44 2.56 5.48
N HIS A 163 -4.08 1.98 4.47
CA HIS A 163 -3.45 1.22 3.39
C HIS A 163 -2.74 2.14 2.40
N ASN A 164 -3.30 3.33 2.11
CA ASN A 164 -2.77 4.35 1.22
C ASN A 164 -2.69 4.00 -0.28
N ASP A 165 -3.14 2.81 -0.66
CA ASP A 165 -3.25 2.36 -2.06
C ASP A 165 -4.33 1.28 -2.21
N LEU A 166 -5.47 1.47 -1.53
CA LEU A 166 -6.58 0.52 -1.51
C LEU A 166 -7.40 0.58 -2.81
N SER A 167 -6.75 0.22 -3.92
CA SER A 167 -7.29 0.22 -5.27
C SER A 167 -7.95 -1.13 -5.63
N GLN A 168 -8.77 -1.16 -6.68
CA GLN A 168 -9.47 -2.39 -7.08
C GLN A 168 -8.53 -3.56 -7.43
N HIS A 169 -7.33 -3.30 -7.98
CA HIS A 169 -6.37 -4.36 -8.29
C HIS A 169 -5.67 -4.94 -7.06
N ASN A 170 -5.73 -4.22 -5.93
CA ASN A 170 -5.20 -4.67 -4.63
C ASN A 170 -6.24 -5.40 -3.77
N ILE A 171 -7.48 -5.55 -4.27
CA ILE A 171 -8.56 -6.23 -3.57
C ILE A 171 -8.94 -7.49 -4.35
N PHE A 172 -8.75 -8.65 -3.73
CA PHE A 172 -9.14 -9.93 -4.29
C PHE A 172 -10.51 -10.33 -3.76
N VAL A 173 -11.33 -10.87 -4.64
CA VAL A 173 -12.68 -11.33 -4.31
C VAL A 173 -12.96 -12.72 -4.85
N ASP A 174 -13.88 -13.40 -4.18
CA ASP A 174 -14.54 -14.58 -4.72
C ASP A 174 -15.48 -14.16 -5.87
N PRO A 175 -15.35 -14.74 -7.07
CA PRO A 175 -16.09 -14.29 -8.26
C PRO A 175 -17.60 -14.53 -8.18
N ASP A 176 -18.04 -15.50 -7.37
CA ASP A 176 -19.44 -15.90 -7.28
C ASP A 176 -20.18 -15.12 -6.18
N THR A 177 -19.47 -14.73 -5.12
CA THR A 177 -20.06 -14.11 -3.92
C THR A 177 -19.61 -12.67 -3.70
N PHE A 178 -18.60 -12.18 -4.41
CA PHE A 178 -17.94 -10.88 -4.21
C PHE A 178 -17.39 -10.66 -2.79
N LYS A 179 -17.21 -11.73 -2.02
CA LYS A 179 -16.57 -11.67 -0.70
C LYS A 179 -15.09 -11.34 -0.89
N ILE A 180 -14.57 -10.37 -0.14
CA ILE A 180 -13.14 -10.06 -0.10
C ILE A 180 -12.38 -11.27 0.46
N THR A 181 -11.43 -11.79 -0.32
CA THR A 181 -10.60 -12.96 0.01
C THR A 181 -9.18 -12.57 0.41
N ALA A 182 -8.67 -11.44 -0.08
CA ALA A 182 -7.40 -10.86 0.35
C ALA A 182 -7.31 -9.37 -0.02
N ILE A 183 -6.61 -8.59 0.79
CA ILE A 183 -6.12 -7.24 0.46
C ILE A 183 -4.59 -7.30 0.43
N ILE A 184 -3.99 -6.83 -0.66
CA ILE A 184 -2.55 -6.94 -0.95
C ILE A 184 -1.89 -5.57 -1.13
N ASP A 185 -0.57 -5.55 -1.28
CA ASP A 185 0.22 -4.36 -1.62
C ASP A 185 0.21 -3.26 -0.54
N TRP A 186 0.50 -3.67 0.70
CA TRP A 186 0.54 -2.82 1.88
C TRP A 186 1.83 -1.98 2.00
N GLU A 187 2.58 -1.78 0.91
CA GLU A 187 3.92 -1.19 0.98
C GLU A 187 3.94 0.30 1.37
N PHE A 188 2.82 0.99 1.18
CA PHE A 188 2.60 2.38 1.61
C PHE A 188 1.79 2.50 2.90
N ALA A 189 1.43 1.39 3.53
CA ALA A 189 0.57 1.41 4.70
C ALA A 189 1.26 2.00 5.93
N GLY A 190 0.48 2.60 6.82
CA GLY A 190 0.99 3.21 8.04
C GLY A 190 -0.03 4.09 8.75
N TYR A 191 0.41 4.75 9.81
CA TYR A 191 -0.42 5.68 10.58
C TYR A 191 -0.44 7.08 9.96
N PHE A 192 -1.62 7.57 9.63
CA PHE A 192 -1.87 8.90 9.05
C PHE A 192 -3.23 9.44 9.51
N THR A 193 -3.66 10.60 9.02
CA THR A 193 -5.04 11.08 9.25
C THR A 193 -5.99 10.39 8.26
N GLU A 194 -7.30 10.39 8.54
CA GLU A 194 -8.28 9.65 7.72
C GLU A 194 -8.30 10.08 6.24
N GLU A 195 -7.96 11.34 5.95
CA GLU A 195 -7.86 11.89 4.59
C GLU A 195 -6.75 11.24 3.75
N PHE A 196 -5.84 10.48 4.39
CA PHE A 196 -4.85 9.68 3.68
C PHE A 196 -5.46 8.43 3.03
N GLU A 197 -6.60 7.91 3.50
CA GLU A 197 -7.29 6.81 2.83
C GLU A 197 -8.28 7.33 1.79
N TYR A 198 -7.78 7.56 0.58
CA TYR A 198 -8.64 7.98 -0.53
C TYR A 198 -9.43 6.78 -1.08
N PRO A 199 -10.71 6.93 -1.45
CA PRO A 199 -11.60 5.84 -1.87
C PRO A 199 -11.28 5.31 -3.28
N LEU A 200 -10.06 4.79 -3.46
CA LEU A 200 -9.57 4.28 -4.74
C LEU A 200 -10.39 3.07 -5.22
N TRP A 201 -11.05 2.32 -4.34
CA TRP A 201 -11.87 1.17 -4.71
C TRP A 201 -13.14 1.53 -5.49
N GLU A 202 -13.63 2.78 -5.42
CA GLU A 202 -14.89 3.17 -6.06
C GLU A 202 -14.80 3.23 -7.59
N THR A 203 -13.60 3.51 -8.13
CA THR A 203 -13.40 3.71 -9.57
C THR A 203 -12.24 2.84 -10.06
N SER A 204 -12.46 2.11 -11.16
CA SER A 204 -11.41 1.37 -11.85
C SER A 204 -10.24 2.27 -12.19
N TYR A 205 -9.03 1.74 -12.14
CA TYR A 205 -7.82 2.49 -12.49
C TYR A 205 -7.90 3.13 -13.89
N LYS A 206 -8.59 2.49 -14.84
CA LYS A 206 -8.73 2.95 -16.23
C LYS A 206 -9.62 4.19 -16.38
N ASP A 207 -10.58 4.36 -15.46
CA ASP A 207 -11.60 5.41 -15.52
C ASP A 207 -11.30 6.58 -14.59
N ARG A 208 -10.21 6.50 -13.81
CA ARG A 208 -9.79 7.59 -12.91
C ARG A 208 -9.27 8.78 -13.72
N GLY A 209 -9.89 9.95 -13.51
CA GLY A 209 -9.37 11.24 -13.98
C GLY A 209 -8.11 11.67 -13.22
N GLN A 210 -7.51 12.81 -13.59
CA GLN A 210 -6.33 13.36 -12.91
C GLN A 210 -6.63 14.06 -11.56
N ASP A 211 -7.91 14.19 -11.19
CA ASP A 211 -8.43 15.04 -10.10
C ASP A 211 -8.40 14.36 -8.71
N TYR A 212 -7.56 13.33 -8.52
CA TYR A 212 -7.46 12.51 -7.30
C TYR A 212 -6.58 13.12 -6.20
N LEU A 213 -6.18 14.38 -6.35
CA LEU A 213 -5.04 14.92 -5.63
C LEU A 213 -5.45 16.11 -4.76
N GLN A 214 -6.11 15.83 -3.63
CA GLN A 214 -5.89 16.62 -2.40
C GLN A 214 -4.44 16.53 -1.91
N THR A 215 -3.50 16.09 -2.75
CA THR A 215 -2.09 15.90 -2.45
C THR A 215 -1.43 17.16 -1.93
N ASP A 216 -1.81 18.35 -2.40
CA ASP A 216 -1.26 19.59 -1.87
C ASP A 216 -1.64 19.76 -0.38
N CYS A 217 -2.86 19.38 0.02
CA CYS A 217 -3.27 19.38 1.42
C CYS A 217 -2.49 18.34 2.24
N LEU A 218 -2.25 17.16 1.68
CA LEU A 218 -1.49 16.09 2.36
C LEU A 218 0.00 16.44 2.50
N ILE A 219 0.60 17.05 1.47
CA ILE A 219 1.97 17.59 1.51
C ILE A 219 2.04 18.69 2.57
N SER A 220 1.11 19.65 2.53
CA SER A 220 1.02 20.72 3.53
C SER A 220 0.91 20.17 4.95
N PHE A 221 0.08 19.14 5.16
CA PHE A 221 -0.01 18.46 6.45
C PHE A 221 1.34 17.87 6.90
N LEU A 222 2.08 17.22 6.01
CA LEU A 222 3.39 16.64 6.34
C LEU A 222 4.49 17.70 6.52
N ASP A 223 4.37 18.85 5.85
CA ASP A 223 5.30 19.98 5.94
C ASP A 223 5.08 20.85 7.19
N ASP A 224 3.85 20.91 7.69
CA ASP A 224 3.53 21.70 8.87
C ASP A 224 4.33 21.18 10.08
N THR A 225 5.24 22.00 10.59
CA THR A 225 6.05 21.71 11.77
C THR A 225 5.26 21.82 13.08
N GLY A 226 3.99 22.25 13.02
CA GLY A 226 3.06 22.25 14.13
C GLY A 226 2.55 20.86 14.49
N SER A 227 2.27 20.65 15.79
CA SER A 227 1.43 19.55 16.27
C SER A 227 0.11 19.51 15.48
N ALA A 228 -0.35 18.30 15.13
CA ALA A 228 -1.54 18.10 14.29
C ALA A 228 -2.71 19.00 14.76
N PRO A 229 -3.43 19.67 13.84
CA PRO A 229 -4.56 20.49 14.22
C PRO A 229 -5.61 19.64 14.94
N VAL A 230 -6.08 20.12 16.09
CA VAL A 230 -7.20 19.51 16.82
C VAL A 230 -8.41 19.52 15.88
N VAL A 231 -8.78 18.36 15.35
CA VAL A 231 -10.04 18.19 14.62
C VAL A 231 -11.17 18.49 15.59
N ARG A 232 -11.77 19.68 15.48
CA ARG A 232 -13.01 20.00 16.20
C ARG A 232 -14.11 19.18 15.55
N GLY A 233 -14.61 18.17 16.27
CA GLY A 233 -15.72 17.35 15.83
C GLY A 233 -16.99 18.17 15.57
N LEU A 234 -17.66 17.80 14.47
CA LEU A 234 -19.05 18.01 14.04
C LEU A 234 -19.76 19.29 14.48
#